data_AF-T1BAB1-F1
#
_entry.id   AF-T1BAB1-F1
#
_cell.length_a   1.000
_cell.length_b   1.000
_cell.length_c   1.000
_cell.angle_alpha   90.00
_cell.angle_beta   90.00
_cell.angle_gamma   90.00
#
_symmetry.space_group_name_H-M   'P 1'
#
loop_
_entity.id
_entity.type
_entity.pdbx_description
1 polymer ?
#
loop_
_entity_poly.entity_id
_entity_poly.type
_entity_poly.pdbx_seq_one_letter_code
_entity_poly.pdbx_strand_id
1 'polypeptide(L)'
;LGKLGKPIGIASVKPFNSSGEDFLQNYLGSVGIPINLMPHFPVRAPVVLLTREASYDPHLVQQIKTNLRAGGDVIITSGLLQKLQQQHRGIDSVAEITYRGMPVTVRHYLGSPNGAATLGLNVPGETAPPVTFPEIRFYTNDTWPVIQGEAAAHGVPVLLMTGYSRGELYVLNVPSNMGDLYRLPEPVLNMLRGYVLHRFPVRINAPAHVALFAYNNHTFVVESYLPRPVTVRIFVRRAAAKLVNLVSGQGVLPSRAVTPSPLPDQRQERSFLIRLAPHSFQAFAERF
;
A
#
# COMPACT_ATOMS: atom_id res chain seq x y z
N LEU A 1 15.37 -22.15 -4.96
CA LEU A 1 14.74 -21.42 -3.84
C LEU A 1 15.63 -21.31 -2.59
N GLY A 2 16.57 -22.21 -2.31
CA GLY A 2 17.47 -22.13 -1.14
C GLY A 2 18.46 -20.94 -1.09
N LYS A 3 18.30 -19.92 -1.95
CA LYS A 3 19.10 -18.68 -1.96
C LYS A 3 18.35 -17.49 -1.35
N LEU A 4 17.09 -17.69 -0.96
CA LEU A 4 16.25 -16.67 -0.33
C LEU A 4 16.70 -16.44 1.12
N GLY A 5 16.57 -15.20 1.58
CA GLY A 5 16.94 -14.79 2.94
C GLY A 5 15.81 -14.96 3.94
N LYS A 6 15.80 -14.12 4.98
CA LYS A 6 14.67 -14.00 5.91
C LYS A 6 13.60 -13.10 5.29
N PRO A 7 12.31 -13.49 5.33
CA PRO A 7 11.24 -12.68 4.76
C PRO A 7 11.14 -11.33 5.46
N ILE A 8 10.82 -10.29 4.70
CA ILE A 8 10.58 -8.93 5.18
C ILE A 8 9.28 -8.40 4.56
N GLY A 9 8.65 -7.47 5.26
CA GLY A 9 7.43 -6.80 4.83
C GLY A 9 7.22 -5.52 5.63
N ILE A 10 6.21 -4.74 5.24
CA ILE A 10 5.74 -3.62 6.05
C ILE A 10 5.22 -4.18 7.38
N ALA A 11 5.66 -3.59 8.47
CA ALA A 11 5.24 -4.03 9.79
C ALA A 11 3.73 -3.82 9.96
N SER A 12 3.02 -4.84 10.43
CA SER A 12 1.61 -4.73 10.80
C SER A 12 1.35 -5.29 12.19
N VAL A 13 0.70 -4.50 13.04
CA VAL A 13 0.53 -4.81 14.46
C VAL A 13 -0.77 -5.57 14.67
N LYS A 14 -0.66 -6.79 15.21
CA LYS A 14 -1.79 -7.62 15.62
C LYS A 14 -1.56 -8.11 17.06
N PRO A 15 -2.04 -7.37 18.08
CA PRO A 15 -1.90 -7.79 19.48
C PRO A 15 -2.46 -9.18 19.74
N PHE A 16 -1.99 -9.85 20.80
CA PHE A 16 -2.54 -11.16 21.19
C PHE A 16 -4.05 -11.05 21.46
N ASN A 17 -4.81 -12.06 21.01
CA ASN A 17 -6.27 -12.13 21.18
C ASN A 17 -7.04 -10.90 20.63
N SER A 18 -6.48 -10.21 19.62
CA SER A 18 -7.16 -9.13 18.91
C SER A 18 -8.04 -9.65 17.77
N SER A 19 -9.05 -8.86 17.40
CA SER A 19 -9.91 -9.11 16.24
C SER A 19 -10.34 -7.82 15.54
N GLY A 20 -10.83 -7.97 14.30
CA GLY A 20 -11.45 -6.91 13.51
C GLY A 20 -10.64 -6.58 12.26
N GLU A 21 -11.30 -6.50 11.10
CA GLU A 21 -10.61 -6.51 9.80
C GLU A 21 -9.78 -7.78 9.58
N ASP A 22 -10.29 -8.91 10.08
CA ASP A 22 -9.62 -10.20 9.99
C ASP A 22 -9.27 -10.51 8.53
N PHE A 23 -8.02 -10.92 8.30
CA PHE A 23 -7.45 -11.24 6.98
C PHE A 23 -7.18 -10.06 6.03
N LEU A 24 -7.43 -8.79 6.41
CA LEU A 24 -7.15 -7.64 5.54
C LEU A 24 -5.69 -7.64 5.03
N GLN A 25 -4.74 -8.07 5.86
CA GLN A 25 -3.33 -8.18 5.49
C GLN A 25 -3.10 -9.20 4.35
N ASN A 26 -3.92 -10.25 4.24
CA ASN A 26 -3.87 -11.20 3.13
C ASN A 26 -4.38 -10.57 1.83
N TYR A 27 -5.42 -9.74 1.90
CA TYR A 27 -5.89 -8.98 0.75
C TYR A 27 -4.83 -8.00 0.25
N LEU A 28 -4.16 -7.28 1.17
CA LEU A 28 -3.04 -6.40 0.85
C LEU A 28 -1.85 -7.16 0.25
N GLY A 29 -1.51 -8.34 0.80
CA GLY A 29 -0.49 -9.22 0.26
C GLY A 29 -0.79 -9.68 -1.18
N SER A 30 -2.06 -10.01 -1.45
CA SER A 30 -2.53 -10.45 -2.78
C SER A 30 -2.58 -9.32 -3.81
N VAL A 31 -2.53 -8.06 -3.37
CA VAL A 31 -2.26 -6.91 -4.23
C VAL A 31 -0.81 -6.44 -4.12
N GLY A 32 0.14 -7.28 -3.73
CA GLY A 32 1.57 -6.99 -3.86
C GLY A 32 2.15 -6.04 -2.80
N ILE A 33 1.49 -5.92 -1.65
CA ILE A 33 2.01 -5.23 -0.46
C ILE A 33 2.47 -6.29 0.54
N PRO A 34 3.78 -6.61 0.65
CA PRO A 34 4.26 -7.58 1.61
C PRO A 34 4.03 -7.11 3.04
N ILE A 35 3.39 -7.94 3.85
CA ILE A 35 3.09 -7.65 5.27
C ILE A 35 3.92 -8.56 6.17
N ASN A 36 4.50 -7.97 7.22
CA ASN A 36 5.13 -8.68 8.32
C ASN A 36 4.30 -8.46 9.59
N LEU A 37 3.49 -9.45 9.96
CA LEU A 37 2.63 -9.40 11.14
C LEU A 37 3.44 -9.57 12.43
N MET A 38 3.15 -8.76 13.44
CA MET A 38 3.84 -8.79 14.72
C MET A 38 2.92 -8.41 15.89
N PRO A 39 3.15 -8.96 17.10
CA PRO A 39 2.25 -8.75 18.24
C PRO A 39 2.37 -7.38 18.91
N HIS A 40 3.45 -6.64 18.63
CA HIS A 40 3.77 -5.38 19.30
C HIS A 40 4.18 -4.32 18.28
N PHE A 41 3.97 -3.05 18.65
CA PHE A 41 4.40 -1.94 17.82
C PHE A 41 5.92 -1.95 17.61
N PRO A 42 6.42 -1.93 16.37
CA PRO A 42 7.85 -2.00 16.11
C PRO A 42 8.58 -0.72 16.51
N VAL A 43 9.77 -0.86 17.07
CA VAL A 43 10.64 0.29 17.38
C VAL A 43 11.25 0.84 16.09
N ARG A 44 11.00 2.12 15.79
CA ARG A 44 11.61 2.87 14.66
C ARG A 44 11.38 2.22 13.29
N ALA A 45 10.21 1.62 13.05
CA ALA A 45 9.87 1.16 11.71
C ALA A 45 9.65 2.35 10.76
N PRO A 46 10.20 2.32 9.54
CA PRO A 46 10.05 3.42 8.59
C PRO A 46 8.60 3.64 8.16
N VAL A 47 7.81 2.56 8.11
CA VAL A 47 6.37 2.56 7.80
C VAL A 47 5.71 1.46 8.65
N VAL A 48 4.56 1.75 9.25
CA VAL A 48 3.75 0.79 10.02
C VAL A 48 2.30 0.79 9.53
N LEU A 49 1.74 -0.38 9.25
CA LEU A 49 0.33 -0.59 8.95
C LEU A 49 -0.45 -1.02 10.19
N LEU A 50 -1.47 -0.28 10.57
CA LEU A 50 -2.32 -0.54 11.72
C LEU A 50 -3.76 -0.78 11.24
N THR A 51 -4.20 -2.03 11.30
CA THR A 51 -5.60 -2.42 11.06
C THR A 51 -6.42 -2.26 12.33
N ARG A 52 -7.73 -2.49 12.25
CA ARG A 52 -8.65 -2.41 13.39
C ARG A 52 -8.20 -3.27 14.59
N GLU A 53 -7.54 -4.39 14.33
CA GLU A 53 -6.95 -5.26 15.35
C GLU A 53 -6.00 -4.54 16.31
N ALA A 54 -5.24 -3.55 15.79
CA ALA A 54 -4.28 -2.79 16.59
C ALA A 54 -4.94 -1.98 17.72
N SER A 55 -6.26 -1.75 17.65
CA SER A 55 -7.02 -1.05 18.69
C SER A 55 -6.95 -1.72 20.07
N TYR A 56 -6.56 -2.99 20.14
CA TYR A 56 -6.36 -3.73 21.39
C TYR A 56 -5.12 -3.27 22.17
N ASP A 57 -4.16 -2.59 21.54
CA ASP A 57 -3.05 -1.95 22.26
C ASP A 57 -3.55 -0.64 22.92
N PRO A 58 -3.57 -0.52 24.26
CA PRO A 58 -4.06 0.68 24.96
C PRO A 58 -3.16 1.91 24.71
N HIS A 59 -1.88 1.70 24.40
CA HIS A 59 -0.89 2.75 24.14
C HIS A 59 -0.77 3.12 22.66
N LEU A 60 -1.57 2.51 21.77
CA LEU A 60 -1.48 2.68 20.31
C LEU A 60 -1.34 4.14 19.85
N VAL A 61 -2.23 5.04 20.27
CA VAL A 61 -2.21 6.44 19.80
C VAL A 61 -0.93 7.16 20.21
N GLN A 62 -0.39 6.86 21.38
CA GLN A 62 0.89 7.42 21.83
C GLN A 62 2.07 6.86 21.00
N GLN A 63 2.03 5.57 20.66
CA GLN A 63 3.03 4.95 19.79
C GLN A 63 2.97 5.53 18.36
N ILE A 64 1.77 5.74 17.81
CA ILE A 64 1.54 6.43 16.52
C ILE A 64 2.24 7.79 16.52
N LYS A 65 1.92 8.66 17.51
CA LYS A 65 2.54 9.99 17.64
C LYS A 65 4.05 9.91 17.76
N THR A 66 4.56 8.92 18.50
CA THR A 66 6.00 8.73 18.71
C THR A 66 6.69 8.35 17.40
N ASN A 67 6.10 7.45 16.60
CA ASN A 67 6.65 7.04 15.31
C ASN A 67 6.66 8.21 14.30
N LEU A 68 5.54 8.93 14.19
CA LEU A 68 5.40 10.10 13.32
C LEU A 68 6.40 11.21 13.68
N ARG A 69 6.55 11.53 14.98
CA ARG A 69 7.56 12.47 15.46
C ARG A 69 8.98 12.01 15.20
N ALA A 70 9.23 10.70 15.16
CA ALA A 70 10.54 10.13 14.81
C ALA A 70 10.81 10.16 13.29
N GLY A 71 9.83 10.55 12.47
CA GLY A 71 9.91 10.59 11.02
C GLY A 71 9.50 9.30 10.32
N GLY A 72 8.95 8.32 11.04
CA GLY A 72 8.35 7.13 10.46
C GLY A 72 6.90 7.37 10.09
N ASP A 73 6.42 6.71 9.03
CA ASP A 73 5.06 6.89 8.54
C ASP A 73 4.12 5.85 9.17
N VAL A 74 2.85 6.21 9.31
CA VAL A 74 1.83 5.33 9.88
C VAL A 74 0.64 5.28 8.94
N ILE A 75 0.21 4.08 8.58
CA ILE A 75 -1.00 3.84 7.79
C ILE A 75 -2.04 3.23 8.73
N ILE A 76 -3.14 3.91 8.96
CA ILE A 76 -4.30 3.38 9.68
C ILE A 76 -5.41 3.01 8.69
N THR A 77 -6.22 2.00 9.00
CA THR A 77 -7.42 1.69 8.23
C THR A 77 -8.62 2.52 8.67
N SER A 78 -9.63 2.65 7.81
CA SER A 78 -10.91 3.25 8.18
C SER A 78 -11.60 2.50 9.33
N GLY A 79 -11.45 1.17 9.42
CA GLY A 79 -11.95 0.37 10.53
C GLY A 79 -11.23 0.64 11.86
N LEU A 80 -9.91 0.92 11.83
CA LEU A 80 -9.18 1.37 13.01
C LEU A 80 -9.57 2.80 13.39
N LEU A 81 -9.64 3.72 12.43
CA LEU A 81 -10.07 5.10 12.66
C LEU A 81 -11.42 5.13 13.40
N GLN A 82 -12.42 4.41 12.87
CA GLN A 82 -13.73 4.28 13.50
C GLN A 82 -13.62 3.82 14.95
N LYS A 83 -12.84 2.75 15.20
CA LYS A 83 -12.72 2.14 16.53
C LYS A 83 -12.06 3.09 17.53
N LEU A 84 -11.00 3.79 17.14
CA LEU A 84 -10.32 4.77 17.99
C LEU A 84 -11.21 5.96 18.33
N GLN A 85 -12.05 6.41 17.39
CA GLN A 85 -13.02 7.49 17.61
C GLN A 85 -14.16 7.07 18.54
N GLN A 86 -14.75 5.90 18.32
CA GLN A 86 -15.79 5.35 19.19
C GLN A 86 -15.33 5.17 20.65
N GLN A 87 -14.04 4.90 20.84
CA GLN A 87 -13.43 4.74 22.16
C GLN A 87 -12.82 6.05 22.71
N HIS A 88 -12.99 7.19 22.02
CA HIS A 88 -12.44 8.49 22.40
C HIS A 88 -10.93 8.45 22.72
N ARG A 89 -10.15 7.71 21.92
CA ARG A 89 -8.72 7.48 22.17
C ARG A 89 -7.80 8.64 21.76
N GLY A 90 -8.34 9.76 21.31
CA GLY A 90 -7.57 10.96 20.98
C GLY A 90 -6.87 10.93 19.62
N ILE A 91 -7.34 10.11 18.66
CA ILE A 91 -6.75 10.06 17.30
C ILE A 91 -6.97 11.38 16.53
N ASP A 92 -8.01 12.12 16.87
CA ASP A 92 -8.34 13.48 16.40
C ASP A 92 -7.22 14.50 16.69
N SER A 93 -6.42 14.29 17.75
CA SER A 93 -5.24 15.11 18.01
C SER A 93 -4.03 14.80 17.10
N VAL A 94 -4.19 13.85 16.17
CA VAL A 94 -3.20 13.52 15.13
C VAL A 94 -3.65 14.06 13.78
N ALA A 95 -4.92 13.86 13.41
CA ALA A 95 -5.52 14.38 12.18
C ALA A 95 -7.03 14.59 12.34
N GLU A 96 -7.56 15.68 11.79
CA GLU A 96 -8.99 16.02 11.83
C GLU A 96 -9.80 15.26 10.78
N ILE A 97 -9.85 13.93 10.92
CA ILE A 97 -10.54 13.01 10.02
C ILE A 97 -11.66 12.33 10.79
N THR A 98 -12.89 12.32 10.27
CA THR A 98 -14.08 11.75 10.93
C THR A 98 -14.65 10.59 10.12
N TYR A 99 -14.73 9.39 10.71
CA TYR A 99 -15.48 8.28 10.12
C TYR A 99 -16.99 8.57 10.16
N ARG A 100 -17.67 8.55 9.01
CA ARG A 100 -19.14 8.70 8.92
C ARG A 100 -19.83 7.37 8.63
N GLY A 101 -19.21 6.53 7.80
CA GLY A 101 -19.66 5.15 7.58
C GLY A 101 -20.81 4.99 6.59
N MET A 102 -21.35 6.07 6.03
CA MET A 102 -22.34 5.99 4.97
C MET A 102 -21.72 5.32 3.73
N PRO A 103 -22.35 4.29 3.15
CA PRO A 103 -21.78 3.60 2.00
C PRO A 103 -21.88 4.48 0.74
N VAL A 104 -20.75 4.69 0.07
CA VAL A 104 -20.69 5.41 -1.21
C VAL A 104 -20.02 4.54 -2.26
N THR A 105 -20.72 4.30 -3.37
CA THR A 105 -20.23 3.47 -4.48
C THR A 105 -19.57 4.34 -5.54
N VAL A 106 -18.35 3.98 -5.93
CA VAL A 106 -17.55 4.69 -6.92
C VAL A 106 -17.12 3.77 -8.07
N ARG A 107 -16.87 4.38 -9.23
CA ARG A 107 -16.33 3.73 -10.44
C ARG A 107 -15.23 4.54 -11.12
N HIS A 108 -15.15 5.84 -10.81
CA HIS A 108 -14.16 6.74 -11.34
C HIS A 108 -13.14 7.05 -10.25
N TYR A 109 -11.86 7.01 -10.60
CA TYR A 109 -10.76 7.15 -9.67
C TYR A 109 -9.79 8.20 -10.15
N LEU A 110 -9.34 9.01 -9.21
CA LEU A 110 -8.43 10.11 -9.39
C LEU A 110 -7.27 9.98 -8.41
N GLY A 111 -6.09 10.39 -8.84
CA GLY A 111 -4.88 10.42 -8.03
C GLY A 111 -4.32 11.83 -7.99
N SER A 112 -3.88 12.25 -6.81
CA SER A 112 -3.26 13.56 -6.59
C SER A 112 -1.89 13.35 -5.97
N PRO A 113 -0.85 13.06 -6.78
CA PRO A 113 0.53 12.93 -6.30
C PRO A 113 0.93 14.15 -5.46
N ASN A 114 1.35 13.95 -4.21
CA ASN A 114 1.71 15.04 -3.28
C ASN A 114 0.62 16.10 -3.07
N GLY A 115 -0.66 15.75 -3.26
CA GLY A 115 -1.76 16.71 -3.21
C GLY A 115 -1.76 17.74 -4.35
N ALA A 116 -1.02 17.47 -5.44
CA ALA A 116 -0.92 18.35 -6.61
C ALA A 116 -1.87 17.91 -7.74
N ALA A 117 -1.43 18.03 -9.01
CA ALA A 117 -2.26 17.82 -10.20
C ALA A 117 -3.00 16.46 -10.20
N THR A 118 -4.30 16.52 -10.47
CA THR A 118 -5.17 15.35 -10.55
C THR A 118 -4.90 14.56 -11.83
N LEU A 119 -4.70 13.26 -11.69
CA LEU A 119 -4.54 12.29 -12.77
C LEU A 119 -5.68 11.27 -12.74
N GLY A 120 -6.21 10.90 -13.91
CA GLY A 120 -7.15 9.79 -14.02
C GLY A 120 -6.47 8.45 -13.72
N LEU A 121 -7.05 7.64 -12.83
CA LEU A 121 -6.52 6.32 -12.45
C LEU A 121 -7.35 5.15 -13.00
N ASN A 122 -8.40 5.42 -13.76
CA ASN A 122 -9.09 4.40 -14.55
C ASN A 122 -8.21 3.92 -15.71
N VAL A 123 -8.41 2.67 -16.13
CA VAL A 123 -7.78 2.15 -17.35
C VAL A 123 -8.53 2.74 -18.57
N PRO A 124 -7.83 3.41 -19.51
CA PRO A 124 -8.47 3.99 -20.69
C PRO A 124 -9.25 2.94 -21.51
N GLY A 125 -10.49 3.27 -21.87
CA GLY A 125 -11.36 2.36 -22.62
C GLY A 125 -12.03 1.27 -21.79
N GLU A 126 -11.79 1.22 -20.48
CA GLU A 126 -12.42 0.27 -19.55
C GLU A 126 -13.31 0.98 -18.53
N THR A 127 -14.46 0.36 -18.23
CA THR A 127 -15.32 0.78 -17.12
C THR A 127 -14.92 0.00 -15.87
N ALA A 128 -14.48 0.69 -14.83
CA ALA A 128 -14.13 0.02 -13.58
C ALA A 128 -15.38 -0.60 -12.93
N PRO A 129 -15.25 -1.79 -12.31
CA PRO A 129 -16.31 -2.35 -11.48
C PRO A 129 -16.64 -1.41 -10.31
N PRO A 130 -17.89 -1.42 -9.82
CA PRO A 130 -18.26 -0.61 -8.67
C PRO A 130 -17.56 -1.13 -7.41
N VAL A 131 -17.06 -0.20 -6.58
CA VAL A 131 -16.56 -0.50 -5.24
C VAL A 131 -17.24 0.45 -4.26
N THR A 132 -17.70 -0.09 -3.14
CA THR A 132 -18.35 0.69 -2.09
C THR A 132 -17.39 0.93 -0.94
N PHE A 133 -17.21 2.19 -0.57
CA PHE A 133 -16.41 2.62 0.56
C PHE A 133 -17.29 3.28 1.62
N PRO A 134 -16.93 3.20 2.91
CA PRO A 134 -17.54 4.05 3.92
C PRO A 134 -17.10 5.50 3.73
N GLU A 135 -18.03 6.43 3.94
CA GLU A 135 -17.75 7.87 3.91
C GLU A 135 -16.82 8.26 5.06
N ILE A 136 -15.79 9.05 4.72
CA ILE A 136 -14.86 9.67 5.64
C ILE A 136 -14.84 11.16 5.36
N ARG A 137 -15.13 11.97 6.38
CA ARG A 137 -15.05 13.42 6.31
C ARG A 137 -13.65 13.86 6.73
N PHE A 138 -13.09 14.83 6.02
CA PHE A 138 -11.79 15.44 6.31
C PHE A 138 -11.81 16.89 5.83
N TYR A 139 -10.80 17.66 6.23
CA TYR A 139 -10.59 19.02 5.74
C TYR A 139 -9.33 19.08 4.87
N THR A 140 -9.40 19.81 3.76
CA THR A 140 -8.32 19.85 2.76
C THR A 140 -7.15 20.77 3.10
N ASN A 141 -7.22 21.48 4.23
CA ASN A 141 -6.15 22.36 4.71
C ASN A 141 -4.94 21.59 5.25
N ASP A 142 -5.14 20.40 5.81
CA ASP A 142 -4.09 19.56 6.40
C ASP A 142 -4.06 18.12 5.85
N THR A 143 -5.16 17.68 5.23
CA THR A 143 -5.36 16.31 4.78
C THR A 143 -5.65 16.27 3.28
N TRP A 144 -4.87 15.51 2.52
CA TRP A 144 -5.01 15.39 1.07
C TRP A 144 -5.53 14.01 0.65
N PRO A 145 -6.56 13.92 -0.22
CA PRO A 145 -6.99 12.68 -0.82
C PRO A 145 -6.05 12.33 -1.98
N VAL A 146 -4.92 11.71 -1.65
CA VAL A 146 -3.91 11.32 -2.64
C VAL A 146 -4.41 10.25 -3.61
N ILE A 147 -5.41 9.47 -3.20
CA ILE A 147 -6.20 8.58 -4.05
C ILE A 147 -7.67 8.75 -3.66
N GLN A 148 -8.55 9.01 -4.62
CA GLN A 148 -9.99 9.13 -4.39
C GLN A 148 -10.81 8.47 -5.49
N GLY A 149 -11.97 7.96 -5.12
CA GLY A 149 -13.07 7.71 -6.03
C GLY A 149 -13.93 8.97 -6.21
N GLU A 150 -14.75 8.98 -7.25
CA GLU A 150 -15.73 10.04 -7.50
C GLU A 150 -17.13 9.43 -7.65
N ALA A 151 -18.10 10.03 -6.96
CA ALA A 151 -19.52 9.74 -7.07
C ALA A 151 -20.29 11.06 -7.19
N ALA A 152 -20.85 11.36 -8.37
CA ALA A 152 -21.65 12.57 -8.61
C ALA A 152 -20.99 13.87 -8.09
N ALA A 153 -19.73 14.11 -8.48
CA ALA A 153 -18.88 15.21 -8.03
C ALA A 153 -18.49 15.22 -6.54
N HIS A 154 -18.87 14.19 -5.76
CA HIS A 154 -18.37 13.97 -4.41
C HIS A 154 -17.13 13.06 -4.43
N GLY A 155 -16.02 13.56 -3.89
CA GLY A 155 -14.78 12.81 -3.73
C GLY A 155 -14.85 11.87 -2.53
N VAL A 156 -14.63 10.58 -2.77
CA VAL A 156 -14.59 9.53 -1.74
C VAL A 156 -13.15 9.09 -1.57
N PRO A 157 -12.48 9.37 -0.45
CA PRO A 157 -11.07 9.06 -0.31
C PRO A 157 -10.87 7.54 -0.26
N VAL A 158 -9.91 7.05 -1.06
CA VAL A 158 -9.36 5.69 -0.96
C VAL A 158 -8.11 5.71 -0.08
N LEU A 159 -7.28 6.74 -0.22
CA LEU A 159 -6.12 6.98 0.63
C LEU A 159 -6.02 8.48 0.94
N LEU A 160 -6.09 8.82 2.22
CA LEU A 160 -5.76 10.15 2.74
C LEU A 160 -4.30 10.19 3.18
N MET A 161 -3.70 11.38 3.12
CA MET A 161 -2.37 11.69 3.63
C MET A 161 -2.43 12.99 4.44
N THR A 162 -1.90 12.98 5.65
CA THR A 162 -1.83 14.12 6.57
C THR A 162 -0.43 14.19 7.17
N GLY A 163 0.23 15.34 7.05
CA GLY A 163 1.53 15.57 7.65
C GLY A 163 1.44 15.65 9.17
N TYR A 164 2.35 14.98 9.89
CA TYR A 164 2.46 15.07 11.35
C TYR A 164 3.93 15.11 11.80
N SER A 165 4.37 16.29 12.22
CA SER A 165 5.75 16.52 12.66
C SER A 165 6.78 16.18 11.55
N ARG A 166 7.43 15.02 11.59
CA ARG A 166 8.46 14.59 10.62
C ARG A 166 8.01 13.44 9.73
N GLY A 167 6.81 12.89 9.95
CA GLY A 167 6.28 11.75 9.23
C GLY A 167 4.87 12.03 8.72
N GLU A 168 4.35 11.06 7.98
CA GLU A 168 3.04 11.15 7.36
C GLU A 168 2.08 10.12 7.99
N LEU A 169 0.88 10.59 8.35
CA LEU A 169 -0.24 9.71 8.66
C LEU A 169 -1.04 9.46 7.38
N TYR A 170 -1.27 8.20 7.06
CA TYR A 170 -2.17 7.79 5.99
C TYR A 170 -3.42 7.13 6.55
N VAL A 171 -4.58 7.41 5.95
CA VAL A 171 -5.82 6.67 6.22
C VAL A 171 -6.22 5.90 4.97
N LEU A 172 -6.03 4.58 5.00
CA LEU A 172 -6.51 3.67 3.96
C LEU A 172 -7.99 3.40 4.19
N ASN A 173 -8.84 3.88 3.29
CA ASN A 173 -10.25 3.57 3.34
C ASN A 173 -10.49 2.15 2.82
N VAL A 174 -10.79 1.23 3.74
CA VAL A 174 -11.05 -0.17 3.39
C VAL A 174 -12.46 -0.27 2.81
N PRO A 175 -12.66 -0.90 1.64
CA PRO A 175 -13.98 -1.09 1.07
C PRO A 175 -14.89 -1.88 2.01
N SER A 176 -16.22 -1.67 1.91
CA SER A 176 -17.22 -2.38 2.72
C SER A 176 -17.12 -3.90 2.59
N ASN A 177 -16.64 -4.38 1.44
CA ASN A 177 -16.17 -5.75 1.24
C ASN A 177 -14.67 -5.73 0.91
N MET A 178 -13.82 -6.26 1.79
CA MET A 178 -12.36 -6.25 1.59
C MET A 178 -11.91 -6.89 0.28
N GLY A 179 -12.66 -7.87 -0.24
CA GLY A 179 -12.39 -8.49 -1.54
C GLY A 179 -12.50 -7.52 -2.72
N ASP A 180 -13.19 -6.40 -2.56
CA ASP A 180 -13.27 -5.36 -3.58
C ASP A 180 -11.95 -4.59 -3.75
N LEU A 181 -10.95 -4.78 -2.87
CA LEU A 181 -9.58 -4.34 -3.16
C LEU A 181 -9.05 -4.94 -4.47
N TYR A 182 -9.47 -6.15 -4.82
CA TYR A 182 -9.08 -6.80 -6.08
C TYR A 182 -9.79 -6.24 -7.31
N ARG A 183 -10.87 -5.46 -7.09
CA ARG A 183 -11.63 -4.79 -8.14
C ARG A 183 -11.09 -3.41 -8.48
N LEU A 184 -10.16 -2.88 -7.68
CA LEU A 184 -9.54 -1.59 -7.95
C LEU A 184 -8.72 -1.65 -9.25
N PRO A 185 -8.80 -0.62 -10.11
CA PRO A 185 -7.98 -0.52 -11.30
C PRO A 185 -6.49 -0.65 -10.98
N GLU A 186 -5.72 -1.26 -11.88
CA GLU A 186 -4.27 -1.40 -11.72
C GLU A 186 -3.56 -0.06 -11.39
N PRO A 187 -3.88 1.09 -12.04
CA PRO A 187 -3.24 2.35 -11.68
C PRO A 187 -3.51 2.80 -10.23
N VAL A 188 -4.71 2.52 -9.68
CA VAL A 188 -5.05 2.78 -8.27
C VAL A 188 -4.16 1.93 -7.35
N LEU A 189 -4.04 0.62 -7.64
CA LEU A 189 -3.18 -0.28 -6.87
C LEU A 189 -1.71 0.10 -6.95
N ASN A 190 -1.24 0.54 -8.12
CA ASN A 190 0.13 0.99 -8.33
C ASN A 190 0.44 2.26 -7.51
N MET A 191 -0.49 3.21 -7.47
CA MET A 191 -0.34 4.42 -6.66
C MET A 191 -0.37 4.10 -5.16
N LEU A 192 -1.28 3.23 -4.72
CA LEU A 192 -1.33 2.76 -3.34
C LEU A 192 -0.01 2.10 -2.92
N ARG A 193 0.46 1.11 -3.69
CA ARG A 193 1.75 0.44 -3.43
C ARG A 193 2.88 1.43 -3.34
N GLY A 194 2.90 2.43 -4.21
CA GLY A 194 4.01 3.36 -4.19
C GLY A 194 4.00 4.28 -2.96
N TYR A 195 2.85 4.68 -2.40
CA TYR A 195 2.82 5.37 -1.09
C TYR A 195 3.22 4.41 0.04
N VAL A 196 2.62 3.23 0.09
CA VAL A 196 2.83 2.26 1.17
C VAL A 196 4.26 1.69 1.19
N LEU A 197 4.87 1.51 0.01
CA LEU A 197 6.17 0.87 -0.17
C LEU A 197 7.28 1.86 -0.53
N HIS A 198 7.10 3.18 -0.41
CA HIS A 198 8.11 4.17 -0.84
C HIS A 198 9.47 4.02 -0.11
N ARG A 199 9.48 3.49 1.12
CA ARG A 199 10.71 3.17 1.89
C ARG A 199 11.10 1.70 1.85
N PHE A 200 10.32 0.87 1.17
CA PHE A 200 10.56 -0.56 1.07
C PHE A 200 11.56 -0.85 -0.09
N PRO A 201 12.46 -1.84 0.01
CA PRO A 201 13.55 -1.99 -0.95
C PRO A 201 13.12 -2.39 -2.36
N VAL A 202 11.94 -2.99 -2.51
CA VAL A 202 11.38 -3.47 -3.78
C VAL A 202 9.89 -3.23 -3.84
N ARG A 203 9.36 -2.78 -4.98
CA ARG A 203 7.91 -2.68 -5.21
C ARG A 203 7.56 -3.08 -6.64
N ILE A 204 6.28 -3.32 -6.89
CA ILE A 204 5.79 -3.71 -8.21
C ILE A 204 4.67 -2.80 -8.70
N ASN A 205 4.59 -2.61 -10.01
CA ASN A 205 3.35 -2.25 -10.69
C ASN A 205 2.80 -3.49 -11.39
N ALA A 206 1.56 -3.84 -11.05
CA ALA A 206 0.85 -5.03 -11.51
C ALA A 206 -0.65 -4.92 -11.17
N PRO A 207 -1.53 -5.66 -11.86
CA PRO A 207 -2.92 -5.80 -11.45
C PRO A 207 -3.05 -6.46 -10.07
N ALA A 208 -4.29 -6.58 -9.58
CA ALA A 208 -4.60 -7.43 -8.43
C ALA A 208 -4.21 -8.90 -8.69
N HIS A 209 -4.10 -9.68 -7.62
CA HIS A 209 -3.69 -11.09 -7.64
C HIS A 209 -2.25 -11.34 -8.14
N VAL A 210 -1.40 -10.32 -7.99
CA VAL A 210 0.05 -10.45 -8.15
C VAL A 210 0.70 -10.07 -6.81
N ALA A 211 1.32 -11.05 -6.16
CA ALA A 211 1.94 -10.90 -4.86
C ALA A 211 3.45 -10.66 -4.98
N LEU A 212 3.99 -9.97 -3.97
CA LEU A 212 5.41 -9.68 -3.82
C LEU A 212 5.87 -10.23 -2.47
N PHE A 213 6.91 -11.04 -2.48
CA PHE A 213 7.58 -11.54 -1.28
C PHE A 213 9.03 -11.07 -1.31
N ALA A 214 9.45 -10.28 -0.33
CA ALA A 214 10.81 -9.75 -0.27
C ALA A 214 11.60 -10.37 0.88
N TYR A 215 12.92 -10.38 0.75
CA TYR A 215 13.82 -10.97 1.73
C TYR A 215 14.97 -10.00 2.06
N ASN A 216 15.54 -10.16 3.25
CA ASN A 216 16.58 -9.28 3.79
C ASN A 216 17.97 -9.39 3.11
N ASN A 217 18.11 -10.22 2.08
CA ASN A 217 19.36 -10.45 1.36
C ASN A 217 19.28 -10.00 -0.11
N HIS A 218 18.49 -8.97 -0.40
CA HIS A 218 18.27 -8.44 -1.75
C HIS A 218 17.74 -9.47 -2.75
N THR A 219 16.91 -10.38 -2.26
CA THR A 219 16.14 -11.31 -3.09
C THR A 219 14.65 -11.10 -2.88
N PHE A 220 13.87 -11.47 -3.88
CA PHE A 220 12.42 -11.38 -3.84
C PHE A 220 11.77 -12.36 -4.80
N VAL A 221 10.50 -12.65 -4.59
CA VAL A 221 9.64 -13.46 -5.44
C VAL A 221 8.45 -12.62 -5.87
N VAL A 222 8.12 -12.70 -7.16
CA VAL A 222 6.86 -12.17 -7.70
C VAL A 222 6.03 -13.36 -8.15
N GLU A 223 4.82 -13.47 -7.64
CA GLU A 223 3.89 -14.56 -7.92
C GLU A 223 2.60 -14.02 -8.51
N SER A 224 2.12 -14.64 -9.59
CA SER A 224 0.85 -14.34 -10.23
C SER A 224 -0.13 -15.46 -9.95
N TYR A 225 -1.25 -15.13 -9.30
CA TYR A 225 -2.38 -16.04 -9.12
C TYR A 225 -3.41 -15.93 -10.27
N LEU A 226 -3.14 -15.11 -11.29
CA LEU A 226 -4.01 -14.93 -12.44
C LEU A 226 -3.98 -16.14 -13.38
N PRO A 227 -5.12 -16.49 -14.03
CA PRO A 227 -5.21 -17.55 -15.04
C PRO A 227 -4.69 -17.13 -16.42
N ARG A 228 -4.03 -15.97 -16.51
CA ARG A 228 -3.50 -15.40 -17.74
C ARG A 228 -2.08 -14.87 -17.52
N PRO A 229 -1.23 -14.81 -18.57
CA PRO A 229 0.07 -14.18 -18.45
C PRO A 229 -0.07 -12.70 -18.06
N VAL A 230 0.88 -12.21 -17.26
CA VAL A 230 0.91 -10.81 -16.81
C VAL A 230 2.31 -10.24 -16.93
N THR A 231 2.39 -8.98 -17.37
CA THR A 231 3.64 -8.22 -17.35
C THR A 231 3.70 -7.46 -16.04
N VAL A 232 4.78 -7.64 -15.28
CA VAL A 232 5.01 -6.96 -14.02
C VAL A 232 6.19 -6.03 -14.17
N ARG A 233 6.02 -4.77 -13.74
CA ARG A 233 7.15 -3.85 -13.61
C ARG A 233 7.64 -3.87 -12.18
N ILE A 234 8.90 -4.25 -12.00
CA ILE A 234 9.58 -4.26 -10.70
C ILE A 234 10.38 -2.98 -10.55
N PHE A 235 10.40 -2.41 -9.36
CA PHE A 235 11.25 -1.30 -8.99
C PHE A 235 12.10 -1.70 -7.79
N VAL A 236 13.39 -1.43 -7.88
CA VAL A 236 14.39 -1.63 -6.81
C VAL A 236 15.24 -0.38 -6.69
N ARG A 237 16.08 -0.29 -5.64
CA ARG A 237 16.99 0.83 -5.46
C ARG A 237 17.94 0.99 -6.66
N ARG A 238 18.26 2.25 -7.01
CA ARG A 238 19.04 2.62 -8.22
C ARG A 238 20.43 1.98 -8.30
N ALA A 239 20.99 1.54 -7.18
CA ALA A 239 22.27 0.86 -7.13
C ALA A 239 22.28 -0.50 -7.86
N ALA A 240 21.14 -1.18 -7.99
CA ALA A 240 21.09 -2.49 -8.65
C ALA A 240 21.37 -2.38 -10.15
N ALA A 241 22.46 -2.97 -10.64
CA ALA A 241 22.83 -3.06 -12.05
C ALA A 241 21.81 -3.89 -12.87
N LYS A 242 21.44 -5.07 -12.36
CA LYS A 242 20.54 -6.03 -13.02
C LYS A 242 19.80 -6.91 -12.02
N LEU A 243 18.76 -7.59 -12.47
CA LEU A 243 18.17 -8.72 -11.73
C LEU A 243 18.68 -10.04 -12.29
N VAL A 244 18.80 -11.06 -11.46
CA VAL A 244 19.13 -12.44 -11.87
C VAL A 244 18.04 -13.37 -11.40
N ASN A 245 17.40 -14.09 -12.32
CA ASN A 245 16.44 -15.13 -11.97
C ASN A 245 17.15 -16.25 -11.21
N LEU A 246 16.68 -16.57 -10.01
CA LEU A 246 17.30 -17.52 -9.09
C LEU A 246 17.12 -18.98 -9.49
N VAL A 247 16.20 -19.27 -10.41
CA VAL A 247 15.94 -20.61 -10.95
C VAL A 247 16.70 -20.81 -12.26
N SER A 248 16.52 -19.93 -13.24
CA SER A 248 17.14 -20.09 -14.58
C SER A 248 18.55 -19.52 -14.68
N GLY A 249 18.97 -18.66 -13.75
CA GLY A 249 20.23 -17.91 -13.83
C GLY A 249 20.23 -16.76 -14.84
N GLN A 250 19.12 -16.56 -15.58
CA GLN A 250 19.01 -15.53 -16.60
C GLN A 250 19.03 -14.12 -15.99
N GLY A 251 19.81 -13.21 -16.59
CA GLY A 251 19.83 -11.79 -16.24
C GLY A 251 18.69 -11.02 -16.88
N VAL A 252 18.10 -10.07 -16.15
CA VAL A 252 17.13 -9.10 -16.66
C VAL A 252 17.76 -7.71 -16.55
N LEU A 253 17.85 -7.02 -17.69
CA LEU A 253 18.40 -5.67 -17.77
C LEU A 253 17.34 -4.62 -17.42
N PRO A 254 17.77 -3.42 -16.99
CA PRO A 254 16.85 -2.33 -16.67
C PRO A 254 15.97 -1.95 -17.86
N SER A 255 14.70 -1.68 -17.57
CA SER A 255 13.75 -1.10 -18.53
C SER A 255 13.76 0.42 -18.41
N ARG A 256 13.45 1.12 -19.51
CA ARG A 256 13.26 2.58 -19.51
C ARG A 256 12.23 2.96 -18.44
N ALA A 257 12.51 4.06 -17.74
CA ALA A 257 11.59 4.64 -16.78
C ALA A 257 10.28 5.01 -17.49
N VAL A 258 9.15 4.75 -16.82
CA VAL A 258 7.86 5.30 -17.25
C VAL A 258 7.72 6.65 -16.57
N THR A 259 7.70 7.71 -17.36
CA THR A 259 7.39 9.06 -16.90
C THR A 259 5.93 9.37 -17.28
N PRO A 260 5.12 9.97 -16.38
CA PRO A 260 5.39 10.26 -14.98
C PRO A 260 5.06 9.05 -14.12
N SER A 261 5.97 8.71 -13.21
CA SER A 261 5.60 7.85 -12.10
C SER A 261 4.90 8.72 -11.04
N PRO A 262 3.75 8.30 -10.48
CA PRO A 262 2.86 9.19 -9.75
C PRO A 262 3.32 9.55 -8.32
N LEU A 263 4.61 9.44 -7.97
CA LEU A 263 5.07 9.58 -6.58
C LEU A 263 6.44 10.29 -6.43
N PRO A 264 6.63 11.04 -5.33
CA PRO A 264 7.66 12.08 -5.16
C PRO A 264 9.13 11.61 -5.20
N ASP A 265 9.45 10.35 -4.87
CA ASP A 265 10.85 9.96 -4.58
C ASP A 265 11.47 8.94 -5.56
N GLN A 266 10.86 8.74 -6.74
CA GLN A 266 11.36 7.74 -7.69
C GLN A 266 12.64 8.11 -8.45
N ARG A 267 13.29 9.24 -8.13
CA ARG A 267 14.61 9.59 -8.71
C ARG A 267 15.71 8.60 -8.29
N GLN A 268 15.43 7.76 -7.29
CA GLN A 268 16.36 6.78 -6.72
C GLN A 268 16.01 5.32 -7.01
N GLU A 269 15.08 5.05 -7.92
CA GLU A 269 14.70 3.68 -8.29
C GLU A 269 15.17 3.30 -9.69
N ARG A 270 15.30 1.99 -9.93
CA ARG A 270 15.53 1.39 -11.24
C ARG A 270 14.42 0.37 -11.51
N SER A 271 13.90 0.40 -12.74
CA SER A 271 12.78 -0.47 -13.12
C SER A 271 13.19 -1.61 -14.04
N PHE A 272 12.49 -2.74 -13.93
CA PHE A 272 12.66 -3.94 -14.74
C PHE A 272 11.30 -4.43 -15.20
N LEU A 273 11.23 -5.01 -16.40
CA LEU A 273 10.01 -5.65 -16.90
C LEU A 273 10.20 -7.16 -16.94
N ILE A 274 9.25 -7.88 -16.38
CA ILE A 274 9.20 -9.34 -16.44
C ILE A 274 7.81 -9.78 -16.91
N ARG A 275 7.74 -10.96 -17.53
CA ARG A 275 6.48 -11.61 -17.87
C ARG A 275 6.33 -12.88 -17.04
N LEU A 276 5.23 -12.99 -16.31
CA LEU A 276 4.85 -14.19 -15.58
C LEU A 276 3.84 -14.98 -16.42
N ALA A 277 3.96 -16.31 -16.40
CA ALA A 277 2.96 -17.22 -16.93
C ALA A 277 1.74 -17.27 -15.98
N PRO A 278 0.58 -17.81 -16.42
CA PRO A 278 -0.53 -18.09 -15.52
C PRO A 278 -0.10 -18.91 -14.31
N HIS A 279 -0.63 -18.60 -13.13
CA HIS A 279 -0.40 -19.37 -11.89
C HIS A 279 1.08 -19.72 -11.64
N SER A 280 1.96 -18.74 -11.81
CA SER A 280 3.41 -18.96 -11.75
C SER A 280 4.11 -17.88 -10.93
N PHE A 281 5.33 -18.20 -10.49
CA PHE A 281 6.20 -17.26 -9.81
C PHE A 281 7.58 -17.19 -10.48
N GLN A 282 8.27 -16.08 -10.27
CA GLN A 282 9.70 -15.96 -10.54
C GLN A 282 10.41 -15.35 -9.34
N ALA A 283 11.59 -15.90 -9.02
CA ALA A 283 12.43 -15.45 -7.92
C ALA A 283 13.67 -14.74 -8.47
N PHE A 284 14.05 -13.61 -7.88
CA PHE A 284 15.15 -12.78 -8.35
C PHE A 284 16.11 -12.42 -7.22
N ALA A 285 17.38 -12.19 -7.58
CA ALA A 285 18.34 -11.46 -6.78
C ALA A 285 18.74 -10.17 -7.49
N GLU A 286 18.86 -9.09 -6.73
CA GLU A 286 19.51 -7.87 -7.18
C GLU A 286 21.02 -8.11 -7.31
N ARG A 287 21.63 -7.59 -8.39
CA ARG A 287 23.08 -7.53 -8.56
C ARG A 287 23.49 -6.08 -8.70
N PHE A 288 24.39 -5.63 -7.83
CA PHE A 288 24.94 -4.28 -7.77
C PHE A 288 26.16 -4.16 -8.68
#